data_AF-D2RGU5-F1
#
_entry.id   AF-D2RGU5-F1
#
_cell.length_a   1.000
_cell.length_b   1.000
_cell.length_c   1.000
_cell.angle_alpha   90.00
_cell.angle_beta   90.00
_cell.angle_gamma   90.00
#
_symmetry.space_group_name_H-M   'P 1'
#
loop_
_entity.id
_entity.type
_entity.pdbx_description
1 polymer ?
#
loop_
_entity_poly.entity_id
_entity_poly.type
_entity_poly.pdbx_seq_one_letter_code
_entity_poly.pdbx_strand_id
1 'polypeptide(L)'
;MMEWTEEKIIEYINQGWTLSYDKTNQKYKLQKRINGRVKSYTLPKRFNEFCKRLKEEFKYLPIFEDIEKEYSITKVMERHNLDEIEIYDVLWKYVEWKLNKREGLKELLYDILCKFKAIEEIEDRLNKASRMVRTGFGFAELSFQCPNCLENSKLRYDKSMGKWVCSNCGEIPF
;
A
#
# COMPACT_ATOMS: atom_id res chain seq x y z
N MET A 1 32.19 29.08 4.99
CA MET A 1 31.88 27.70 4.55
C MET A 1 30.40 27.47 4.81
N MET A 2 29.65 26.95 3.85
CA MET A 2 28.26 26.59 4.09
C MET A 2 28.21 25.33 4.96
N GLU A 3 27.53 25.42 6.10
CA GLU A 3 27.31 24.27 6.96
C GLU A 3 26.14 23.43 6.42
N TRP A 4 26.35 22.12 6.37
CA TRP A 4 25.38 21.12 5.90
C TRP A 4 24.74 20.42 7.09
N THR A 5 23.41 20.35 7.06
CA THR A 5 22.55 19.55 7.96
C THR A 5 21.58 18.70 7.12
N GLU A 6 20.91 17.73 7.73
CA GLU A 6 19.93 16.88 7.05
C GLU A 6 18.73 17.69 6.53
N GLU A 7 18.24 18.64 7.32
CA GLU A 7 17.11 19.52 6.99
C GLU A 7 17.41 20.35 5.75
N LYS A 8 18.65 20.86 5.66
CA LYS A 8 19.08 21.66 4.51
C LYS A 8 19.17 20.83 3.24
N ILE A 9 19.64 19.58 3.34
CA ILE A 9 19.64 18.66 2.19
C ILE A 9 18.20 18.43 1.71
N ILE A 10 17.27 18.16 2.63
CA ILE A 10 15.83 18.01 2.31
C ILE A 10 15.28 19.27 1.65
N GLU A 11 15.60 20.46 2.17
CA GLU A 11 15.15 21.74 1.61
C GLU A 11 15.59 21.92 0.15
N TYR A 12 16.86 21.65 -0.16
CA TYR A 12 17.35 21.68 -1.52
C TYR A 12 16.61 20.67 -2.41
N ILE A 13 16.36 19.45 -1.94
CA ILE A 13 15.64 18.46 -2.73
C ILE A 13 14.19 18.92 -3.00
N ASN A 14 13.50 19.47 -2.00
CA ASN A 14 12.16 20.05 -2.14
C ASN A 14 12.13 21.23 -3.14
N GLN A 15 13.25 21.95 -3.28
CA GLN A 15 13.42 22.98 -4.31
C GLN A 15 13.73 22.41 -5.70
N GLY A 16 13.71 21.09 -5.89
CA GLY A 16 13.96 20.42 -7.17
C GLY A 16 15.43 20.15 -7.49
N TRP A 17 16.28 20.01 -6.46
CA TRP A 17 17.65 19.50 -6.64
C TRP A 17 17.65 17.97 -6.56
N THR A 18 18.48 17.31 -7.38
CA THR A 18 18.56 15.84 -7.45
C THR A 18 19.82 15.29 -6.80
N LEU A 19 19.71 14.13 -6.15
CA LEU A 19 20.84 13.41 -5.55
C LEU A 19 21.55 12.51 -6.57
N SER A 20 22.82 12.77 -6.81
CA SER A 20 23.70 11.90 -7.60
C SER A 20 24.89 11.41 -6.76
N TYR A 21 25.29 10.16 -6.95
CA TYR A 21 26.42 9.59 -6.23
C TYR A 21 27.67 9.67 -7.10
N ASP A 22 28.67 10.40 -6.63
CA ASP A 22 29.98 10.46 -7.26
C ASP A 22 30.80 9.24 -6.83
N LYS A 23 30.95 8.28 -7.75
CA LYS A 23 31.70 7.04 -7.51
C LYS A 23 33.19 7.29 -7.23
N THR A 24 33.78 8.31 -7.85
CA THR A 24 35.21 8.63 -7.70
C THR A 24 35.50 9.16 -6.30
N ASN A 25 34.68 10.08 -5.80
CA ASN A 25 34.88 10.69 -4.49
C ASN A 25 34.12 9.98 -3.35
N GLN A 26 33.31 8.98 -3.69
CA GLN A 26 32.42 8.25 -2.78
C GLN A 26 31.57 9.20 -1.93
N LYS A 27 30.94 10.18 -2.59
CA LYS A 27 30.15 11.23 -1.95
C LYS A 27 28.89 11.50 -2.77
N TYR A 28 27.79 11.78 -2.09
CA TYR A 28 26.61 12.32 -2.75
C TYR A 28 26.82 13.78 -3.16
N LYS A 29 26.12 14.18 -4.22
CA LYS A 29 26.04 15.55 -4.73
C LYS A 29 24.57 15.92 -4.94
N LEU A 30 24.23 17.16 -4.61
CA LEU A 30 23.00 17.79 -5.05
C LEU A 30 23.25 18.47 -6.40
N GLN A 31 22.43 18.20 -7.41
CA GLN A 31 22.56 18.78 -8.74
C GLN A 31 21.25 19.42 -9.20
N LYS A 32 21.34 20.59 -9.85
CA LYS A 32 20.20 21.24 -10.50
C LYS A 32 20.66 22.01 -11.73
N ARG A 33 19.85 21.97 -12.80
CA ARG A 33 20.06 22.84 -13.97
C ARG A 33 19.46 24.21 -13.68
N ILE A 34 20.30 25.25 -13.76
CA ILE A 34 19.91 26.65 -13.59
C ILE A 34 20.48 27.41 -14.79
N ASN A 35 19.60 28.03 -15.59
CA ASN A 35 19.97 28.79 -16.80
C ASN A 35 20.87 27.99 -17.76
N GLY A 36 20.51 26.73 -18.04
CA GLY A 36 21.24 25.84 -18.94
C GLY A 36 22.54 25.25 -18.36
N ARG A 37 23.01 25.70 -17.19
CA ARG A 37 24.22 25.18 -16.53
C ARG A 37 23.87 24.26 -15.38
N VAL A 38 24.62 23.17 -15.22
CA VAL A 38 24.49 22.29 -14.05
C VAL A 38 25.25 22.91 -12.88
N LYS A 39 24.54 23.28 -11.82
CA LYS A 39 25.16 23.57 -10.53
C LYS A 39 25.18 22.30 -9.71
N SER A 40 26.28 22.08 -8.97
CA SER A 40 26.42 20.92 -8.08
C SER A 40 27.03 21.30 -6.75
N TYR A 41 26.49 20.76 -5.67
CA TYR A 41 27.09 20.82 -4.34
C TYR A 41 27.50 19.43 -3.89
N THR A 42 28.77 19.23 -3.57
CA THR A 42 29.26 17.98 -3.00
C THR A 42 28.97 17.95 -1.51
N LEU A 43 28.30 16.89 -1.06
CA LEU A 43 27.94 16.72 0.34
C LEU A 43 29.08 16.05 1.13
N PRO A 44 29.27 16.40 2.42
CA PRO A 44 30.18 15.69 3.31
C PRO A 44 29.84 14.19 3.42
N LYS A 45 30.85 13.32 3.49
CA LYS A 45 30.68 11.84 3.53
C LYS A 45 29.74 11.38 4.66
N ARG A 46 29.69 12.11 5.78
CA ARG A 46 28.80 11.78 6.93
C ARG A 46 27.32 11.68 6.54
N PHE A 47 26.91 12.34 5.45
CA PHE A 47 25.52 12.31 4.95
C PHE A 47 25.26 11.21 3.92
N ASN A 48 26.23 10.35 3.59
CA ASN A 48 26.05 9.36 2.53
C ASN A 48 24.91 8.37 2.84
N GLU A 49 24.84 7.86 4.08
CA GLU A 49 23.75 6.97 4.51
C GLU A 49 22.40 7.68 4.45
N PHE A 50 22.32 8.90 4.98
CA PHE A 50 21.13 9.73 4.89
C PHE A 50 20.68 9.96 3.44
N CYS A 51 21.58 10.35 2.55
CA CYS A 51 21.29 10.58 1.14
C CYS A 51 20.88 9.30 0.40
N LYS A 52 21.43 8.15 0.79
CA LYS A 52 21.05 6.86 0.23
C LYS A 52 19.61 6.52 0.58
N ARG A 53 19.23 6.63 1.86
CA ARG A 53 17.85 6.45 2.32
C ARG A 53 16.90 7.40 1.61
N LEU A 54 17.24 8.69 1.54
CA LEU A 54 16.43 9.66 0.80
C LEU A 54 16.29 9.25 -0.67
N LYS A 55 17.35 8.84 -1.36
CA LYS A 55 17.23 8.49 -2.78
C LYS A 55 16.30 7.28 -3.02
N GLU A 56 16.25 6.34 -2.08
CA GLU A 56 15.32 5.21 -2.10
C GLU A 56 13.87 5.67 -1.87
N GLU A 57 13.63 6.56 -0.89
CA GLU A 57 12.31 7.14 -0.63
C GLU A 57 11.81 8.04 -1.78
N PHE A 58 12.71 8.84 -2.36
CA PHE A 58 12.39 9.79 -3.44
C PHE A 58 12.17 9.12 -4.80
N LYS A 59 12.49 7.83 -4.97
CA LYS A 59 12.12 7.06 -6.17
C LYS A 59 10.61 7.11 -6.42
N TYR A 60 9.83 7.17 -5.36
CA TYR A 60 8.37 7.07 -5.40
C TYR A 60 7.65 8.42 -5.53
N LEU A 61 8.37 9.53 -5.38
CA LEU A 61 7.78 10.86 -5.37
C LEU A 61 6.99 11.24 -6.64
N PRO A 62 7.45 10.93 -7.86
CA PRO A 62 6.65 11.14 -9.06
C PRO A 62 5.33 10.35 -9.03
N ILE A 63 5.34 9.15 -8.43
CA ILE A 63 4.16 8.31 -8.30
C ILE A 63 3.23 8.90 -7.23
N PHE A 64 3.79 9.42 -6.13
CA PHE A 64 3.03 10.11 -5.08
C PHE A 64 2.32 11.36 -5.59
N GLU A 65 2.98 12.15 -6.45
CA GLU A 65 2.35 13.31 -7.09
C GLU A 65 1.17 12.93 -7.98
N ASP A 66 1.26 11.80 -8.68
CA ASP A 66 0.16 11.29 -9.49
C ASP A 66 -0.98 10.76 -8.60
N ILE A 67 -0.67 10.13 -7.46
CA ILE A 67 -1.67 9.74 -6.46
C ILE A 67 -2.38 10.98 -5.87
N GLU A 68 -1.63 12.05 -5.57
CA GLU A 68 -2.19 13.32 -5.05
C GLU A 68 -3.09 14.05 -6.05
N LYS A 69 -2.91 13.81 -7.36
CA LYS A 69 -3.76 14.37 -8.43
C LYS A 69 -5.06 13.58 -8.64
N GLU A 70 -5.40 12.67 -7.72
CA GLU A 70 -6.61 11.84 -7.75
C GLU A 70 -6.73 10.96 -9.01
N TYR A 71 -5.60 10.55 -9.61
CA TYR A 71 -5.66 9.51 -10.62
C TYR A 71 -6.15 8.20 -9.99
N SER A 72 -6.99 7.44 -10.71
CA SER A 72 -7.34 6.09 -10.27
C SER A 72 -6.08 5.22 -10.15
N ILE A 73 -6.07 4.28 -9.21
CA ILE A 73 -4.94 3.37 -8.99
C ILE A 73 -4.52 2.68 -10.30
N THR A 74 -5.50 2.24 -11.10
CA THR A 74 -5.26 1.65 -12.43
C THR A 74 -4.49 2.57 -13.37
N LYS A 75 -4.80 3.87 -13.42
CA LYS A 75 -4.06 4.84 -14.25
C LYS A 75 -2.64 5.07 -13.75
N VAL A 76 -2.44 5.04 -12.42
CA VAL A 76 -1.10 5.15 -11.82
C VAL A 76 -0.26 3.92 -12.19
N MET A 77 -0.84 2.72 -12.10
CA MET A 77 -0.17 1.47 -12.50
C MET A 77 0.25 1.48 -13.97
N GLU A 78 -0.65 1.85 -14.89
CA GLU A 78 -0.35 1.93 -16.33
C GLU A 78 0.77 2.95 -16.63
N ARG A 79 0.71 4.13 -16.00
CA ARG A 79 1.66 5.22 -16.27
C ARG A 79 3.07 4.91 -15.78
N HIS A 80 3.19 4.19 -14.67
CA HIS A 80 4.47 3.85 -14.05
C HIS A 80 4.90 2.40 -14.31
N ASN A 81 4.14 1.66 -15.12
CA ASN A 81 4.37 0.27 -15.47
C ASN A 81 4.57 -0.60 -14.20
N LEU A 82 3.64 -0.49 -13.27
CA LEU A 82 3.64 -1.21 -11.99
C LEU A 82 2.66 -2.39 -12.05
N ASP A 83 3.04 -3.51 -11.45
CA ASP A 83 2.11 -4.60 -11.16
C ASP A 83 1.31 -4.38 -9.86
N GLU A 84 0.38 -5.29 -9.58
CA GLU A 84 -0.52 -5.19 -8.43
C GLU A 84 0.23 -5.25 -7.08
N ILE A 85 1.30 -6.04 -6.98
CA ILE A 85 2.10 -6.14 -5.76
C ILE A 85 2.91 -4.86 -5.56
N GLU A 86 3.52 -4.37 -6.64
CA GLU A 86 4.32 -3.15 -6.65
C GLU A 86 3.49 -1.92 -6.26
N ILE A 87 2.26 -1.78 -6.76
CA ILE A 87 1.42 -0.63 -6.40
C ILE A 87 1.03 -0.64 -4.92
N TYR A 88 0.84 -1.80 -4.30
CA TYR A 88 0.60 -1.89 -2.85
C TYR A 88 1.82 -1.43 -2.04
N ASP A 89 3.04 -1.82 -2.42
CA ASP A 89 4.27 -1.34 -1.78
C ASP A 89 4.43 0.19 -1.94
N VAL A 90 4.11 0.72 -3.13
CA VAL A 90 4.11 2.16 -3.39
C VAL A 90 3.09 2.90 -2.52
N LEU A 91 1.86 2.39 -2.43
CA LEU A 91 0.79 2.99 -1.62
C LEU A 91 1.16 2.99 -0.14
N TRP A 92 1.77 1.90 0.35
CA TRP A 92 2.27 1.84 1.72
C TRP A 92 3.31 2.93 2.00
N LYS A 93 4.30 3.07 1.11
CA LYS A 93 5.34 4.12 1.21
C LYS A 93 4.76 5.53 1.08
N TYR A 94 3.73 5.72 0.26
CA TYR A 94 3.01 6.98 0.14
C TYR A 94 2.35 7.38 1.46
N VAL A 95 1.69 6.42 2.11
CA VAL A 95 1.08 6.60 3.43
C VAL A 95 2.15 6.96 4.45
N GLU A 96 3.24 6.19 4.56
CA GLU A 96 4.36 6.50 5.47
C GLU A 96 4.94 7.90 5.23
N TRP A 97 5.15 8.27 3.97
CA TRP A 97 5.65 9.59 3.57
C TRP A 97 4.69 10.71 3.98
N LYS A 98 3.38 10.55 3.75
CA LYS A 98 2.35 11.50 4.20
C LYS A 98 2.32 11.65 5.72
N LEU A 99 2.46 10.55 6.45
CA LEU A 99 2.46 10.51 7.91
C LEU A 99 3.69 11.17 8.52
N ASN A 100 4.86 11.01 7.90
CA ASN A 100 6.07 11.70 8.34
C ASN A 100 6.03 13.21 8.09
N LYS A 101 5.20 13.68 7.14
CA LYS A 101 4.99 15.11 6.88
C LYS A 101 3.97 15.80 7.79
N ARG A 102 3.13 15.06 8.51
CA ARG A 102 2.07 15.64 9.36
C ARG A 102 2.09 15.00 10.75
N GLU A 103 2.69 15.69 11.72
CA GLU A 103 2.55 15.36 13.14
C GLU A 103 1.05 15.32 13.50
N GLY A 104 0.59 14.20 14.07
CA GLY A 104 -0.80 13.98 14.51
C GLY A 104 -1.63 12.98 13.68
N LEU A 105 -1.25 12.63 12.45
CA LEU A 105 -1.99 11.63 11.65
C LEU A 105 -1.58 10.18 11.94
N LYS A 106 -0.45 9.96 12.61
CA LYS A 106 0.05 8.62 12.99
C LYS A 106 -0.92 7.89 13.91
N GLU A 107 -1.53 8.62 14.84
CA GLU A 107 -2.50 8.07 15.80
C GLU A 107 -3.80 7.67 15.09
N LEU A 108 -4.32 8.51 14.18
CA LEU A 108 -5.51 8.18 13.39
C LEU A 108 -5.29 6.96 12.50
N LEU A 109 -4.11 6.82 11.88
CA LEU A 109 -3.80 5.68 11.04
C LEU A 109 -3.62 4.39 11.86
N TYR A 110 -3.00 4.48 13.03
CA TYR A 110 -2.92 3.36 13.97
C TYR A 110 -4.32 2.88 14.36
N ASP A 111 -5.21 3.82 14.69
CA ASP A 111 -6.62 3.52 14.98
C ASP A 111 -7.34 2.85 13.81
N ILE A 112 -7.11 3.31 12.58
CA ILE A 112 -7.67 2.71 11.36
C ILE A 112 -7.14 1.29 11.17
N LEU A 113 -5.82 1.08 11.28
CA LEU A 113 -5.20 -0.24 11.14
C LEU A 113 -5.71 -1.22 12.21
N CYS A 114 -5.85 -0.78 13.46
CA CYS A 114 -6.45 -1.57 14.53
C CYS A 114 -7.90 -1.97 14.22
N LYS A 115 -8.69 -1.05 13.64
CA LYS A 115 -10.06 -1.34 13.20
C LYS A 115 -10.09 -2.33 12.04
N PHE A 116 -9.21 -2.22 11.05
CA PHE A 116 -9.10 -3.20 9.97
C PHE A 116 -8.80 -4.60 10.50
N LYS A 117 -7.82 -4.72 11.40
CA LYS A 117 -7.49 -6.00 12.03
C LYS A 117 -8.68 -6.57 12.80
N ALA A 118 -9.41 -5.73 13.54
CA ALA A 118 -10.61 -6.16 14.26
C ALA A 118 -11.71 -6.66 13.29
N ILE A 119 -11.87 -6.03 12.11
CA ILE A 119 -12.80 -6.48 11.07
C ILE A 119 -12.39 -7.85 10.54
N GLU A 120 -11.11 -8.06 10.19
CA GLU A 120 -10.60 -9.36 9.72
C GLU A 120 -10.84 -10.48 10.77
N GLU A 121 -10.61 -10.19 12.06
CA GLU A 121 -10.89 -11.12 13.14
C GLU A 121 -12.39 -11.44 13.28
N ILE A 122 -13.26 -10.45 13.06
CA ILE A 122 -14.72 -10.66 13.04
C ILE A 122 -15.13 -11.51 11.84
N GLU A 123 -14.59 -11.25 10.65
CA GLU A 123 -14.87 -12.02 9.45
C GLU A 123 -14.45 -13.49 9.60
N ASP A 124 -13.29 -13.76 10.20
CA ASP A 124 -12.84 -15.13 10.48
C ASP A 124 -13.77 -15.83 11.49
N ARG A 125 -14.15 -15.12 12.58
CA ARG A 125 -15.09 -15.66 13.57
C ARG A 125 -16.46 -15.96 12.96
N LEU A 126 -16.97 -15.05 12.12
CA LEU A 126 -18.23 -15.23 11.41
C LEU A 126 -18.15 -16.43 10.47
N ASN A 127 -17.07 -16.54 9.70
CA ASN A 127 -16.84 -17.69 8.82
C ASN A 127 -16.79 -19.02 9.56
N LYS A 128 -16.15 -19.07 10.73
CA LYS A 128 -16.13 -20.25 11.61
C LYS A 128 -17.52 -20.60 12.13
N ALA A 129 -18.28 -19.61 12.61
CA ALA A 129 -19.65 -19.82 13.07
C ALA A 129 -20.56 -20.31 11.94
N SER A 130 -20.54 -19.64 10.78
CA SER A 130 -21.27 -20.04 9.58
C SER A 130 -20.88 -21.44 9.11
N ARG A 131 -19.61 -21.86 9.27
CA ARG A 131 -19.17 -23.22 8.95
C ARG A 131 -19.92 -24.26 9.78
N MET A 132 -20.12 -24.03 11.08
CA MET A 132 -20.88 -24.95 11.94
C MET A 132 -22.32 -25.10 11.46
N VAL A 133 -22.97 -23.99 11.11
CA VAL A 133 -24.35 -23.99 10.57
C VAL A 133 -24.41 -24.74 9.25
N ARG A 134 -23.51 -24.42 8.31
CA ARG A 134 -23.42 -25.10 7.00
C ARG A 134 -23.23 -26.60 7.14
N THR A 135 -22.33 -27.02 8.02
CA THR A 135 -22.07 -28.44 8.27
C THR A 135 -23.31 -29.13 8.86
N GLY A 136 -23.97 -28.52 9.85
CA GLY A 136 -25.20 -29.08 10.43
C GLY A 136 -26.35 -29.19 9.42
N PHE A 137 -26.65 -28.11 8.70
CA PHE A 137 -27.68 -28.10 7.66
C PHE A 137 -27.36 -29.06 6.52
N GLY A 138 -26.10 -29.13 6.10
CA GLY A 138 -25.65 -30.01 5.03
C GLY A 138 -25.79 -31.49 5.39
N PHE A 139 -25.34 -31.90 6.58
CA PHE A 139 -25.48 -33.29 7.02
C PHE A 139 -26.91 -33.70 7.34
N ALA A 140 -27.75 -32.78 7.83
CA ALA A 140 -29.16 -33.03 8.10
C ALA A 140 -30.08 -32.84 6.88
N GLU A 141 -29.50 -32.48 5.72
CA GLU A 141 -30.22 -32.19 4.47
C GLU A 141 -31.40 -31.23 4.59
N LEU A 142 -31.26 -30.23 5.48
CA LEU A 142 -32.32 -29.27 5.76
C LEU A 142 -32.54 -28.31 4.59
N SER A 143 -33.80 -28.05 4.28
CA SER A 143 -34.19 -26.99 3.36
C SER A 143 -34.07 -25.61 4.01
N PHE A 144 -33.58 -24.63 3.26
CA PHE A 144 -33.50 -23.24 3.67
C PHE A 144 -33.78 -22.33 2.47
N GLN A 145 -34.14 -21.07 2.72
CA GLN A 145 -34.22 -20.07 1.67
C GLN A 145 -32.84 -19.46 1.45
N CYS A 146 -32.27 -19.59 0.26
CA CYS A 146 -30.94 -19.08 -0.05
C CYS A 146 -30.97 -17.54 -0.16
N PRO A 147 -30.10 -16.79 0.54
CA PRO A 147 -30.12 -15.32 0.44
C PRO A 147 -29.59 -14.80 -0.89
N ASN A 148 -28.84 -15.61 -1.66
CA ASN A 148 -28.24 -15.18 -2.93
C ASN A 148 -29.22 -15.32 -4.10
N CYS A 149 -29.97 -16.43 -4.18
CA CYS A 149 -30.95 -16.66 -5.26
C CYS A 149 -32.42 -16.57 -4.81
N LEU A 150 -32.67 -16.39 -3.50
CA LEU A 150 -34.00 -16.24 -2.87
C LEU A 150 -34.93 -17.47 -2.98
N GLU A 151 -34.44 -18.56 -3.56
CA GLU A 151 -35.16 -19.82 -3.69
C GLU A 151 -34.97 -20.75 -2.49
N ASN A 152 -35.94 -21.64 -2.27
CA ASN A 152 -35.78 -22.76 -1.35
C ASN A 152 -34.78 -23.75 -1.94
N SER A 153 -33.75 -24.08 -1.16
CA SER A 153 -32.64 -24.92 -1.58
C SER A 153 -32.15 -25.81 -0.43
N LYS A 154 -31.23 -26.72 -0.76
CA LYS A 154 -30.46 -27.52 0.20
C LYS A 154 -28.99 -27.26 -0.01
N LEU A 155 -28.19 -27.58 1.00
CA LEU A 155 -26.74 -27.49 0.88
C LEU A 155 -26.19 -28.71 0.15
N ARG A 156 -25.24 -28.48 -0.77
CA ARG A 156 -24.42 -29.50 -1.40
C ARG A 156 -22.95 -29.22 -1.10
N TYR A 157 -22.16 -30.25 -0.82
CA TYR A 157 -20.73 -30.09 -0.63
C TYR A 157 -20.00 -30.01 -1.98
N ASP A 158 -19.40 -28.86 -2.27
CA ASP A 158 -18.52 -28.67 -3.41
C ASP A 158 -17.09 -29.07 -3.02
N LYS A 159 -16.60 -30.16 -3.63
CA LYS A 159 -15.26 -30.70 -3.38
C LYS A 159 -14.14 -29.84 -3.97
N SER A 160 -14.40 -29.09 -5.05
CA SER A 160 -13.40 -28.23 -5.68
C SER A 160 -13.09 -27.02 -4.79
N MET A 161 -14.11 -26.51 -4.10
CA MET A 161 -13.99 -25.38 -3.18
C MET A 161 -13.77 -25.80 -1.73
N GLY A 162 -14.05 -27.06 -1.39
CA GLY A 162 -14.02 -27.57 -0.02
C GLY A 162 -15.08 -26.92 0.88
N LYS A 163 -16.25 -26.58 0.32
CA LYS A 163 -17.29 -25.78 1.00
C LYS A 163 -18.69 -26.31 0.73
N TRP A 164 -19.62 -26.05 1.65
CA TRP A 164 -21.05 -26.25 1.43
C TRP A 164 -21.64 -25.05 0.70
N VAL A 165 -22.35 -25.31 -0.38
CA VAL A 165 -22.93 -24.29 -1.26
C VAL A 165 -24.41 -24.57 -1.50
N CYS A 166 -25.15 -23.55 -1.94
CA CYS A 166 -26.53 -23.69 -2.41
C CYS A 166 -26.59 -24.66 -3.60
N SER A 167 -27.51 -25.62 -3.59
CA SER A 167 -27.66 -26.56 -4.70
C SER A 167 -28.18 -25.91 -6.00
N ASN A 168 -28.82 -24.73 -5.89
CA ASN A 168 -29.43 -24.06 -7.03
C ASN A 168 -28.45 -23.11 -7.72
N CYS A 169 -27.80 -22.22 -6.96
CA CYS A 169 -26.91 -21.19 -7.52
C CYS A 169 -25.41 -21.45 -7.34
N GLY A 170 -25.00 -22.44 -6.53
CA GLY A 170 -23.59 -22.73 -6.29
C GLY A 170 -22.86 -21.75 -5.36
N GLU A 171 -23.54 -20.72 -4.88
CA GLU A 171 -22.97 -19.73 -3.95
C GLU A 171 -23.00 -20.20 -2.50
N ILE A 172 -22.12 -19.61 -1.68
CA ILE A 172 -22.10 -19.84 -0.23
C ILE A 172 -23.23 -19.02 0.41
N PRO A 173 -24.21 -19.65 1.06
CA PRO A 173 -25.41 -18.93 1.51
C PRO A 173 -25.27 -18.19 2.84
N PHE A 174 -24.27 -18.51 3.66
CA PHE A 174 -23.98 -17.85 4.95
C PHE A 174 -22.55 -18.15 5.35
#